data_AF-A0A0R2KSS6-F1
#
_entry.id   AF-A0A0R2KSS6-F1
#
_cell.length_a   1.000
_cell.length_b   1.000
_cell.length_c   1.000
_cell.angle_alpha   90.00
_cell.angle_beta   90.00
_cell.angle_gamma   90.00
#
_symmetry.space_group_name_H-M   'P 1'
#
loop_
_entity.id
_entity.type
_entity.pdbx_description
1 polymer ?
#
loop_
_entity_poly.entity_id
_entity_poly.type
_entity_poly.pdbx_seq_one_letter_code
_entity_poly.pdbx_strand_id
1 'polypeptide(L)'
;MSNNVDYLNNIISYQANTPFIYGCHNFYPQRGTALPYDFFIDCSKRFKHFGIHTAAFVSSQVGKMGPWNVEDSLPTLEQDHNLPIDVQAMHLFASGLIDDVIIGNAYASEEELRALSEVNRYQLMLHVDYVKQISDIEKPQHFRRGDMNEIVIRSTMPRVTYKDIPNPPHDNEEEFQRGDVLIGNDNFGIYKNEFQIVLKPHKEPRKNKIGSIAKDELFLLDFIKPWTKFKLTGK
;
A
#
# COMPACT_ATOMS: atom_id res chain seq x y z
N MET A 1 13.17 17.39 5.00
CA MET A 1 12.94 16.78 3.68
C MET A 1 11.90 17.50 2.84
N SER A 2 10.84 18.08 3.42
CA SER A 2 9.70 18.68 2.71
C SER A 2 9.95 19.96 1.89
N ASN A 3 11.15 20.16 1.35
CA ASN A 3 11.45 21.27 0.46
C ASN A 3 12.17 20.76 -0.79
N ASN A 4 11.55 20.96 -1.95
CA ASN A 4 12.04 20.47 -3.23
C ASN A 4 12.98 21.49 -3.91
N VAL A 5 14.07 21.81 -3.23
CA VAL A 5 15.10 22.76 -3.69
C VAL A 5 16.48 22.18 -3.50
N ASP A 6 17.52 22.83 -4.05
CA ASP A 6 18.87 22.26 -4.07
C ASP A 6 19.66 22.30 -2.74
N TYR A 7 18.94 22.25 -1.63
CA TYR A 7 19.45 22.39 -0.26
C TYR A 7 20.50 21.34 0.09
N LEU A 8 20.19 20.06 -0.18
CA LEU A 8 21.06 18.95 0.22
C LEU A 8 22.37 18.93 -0.58
N ASN A 9 22.33 19.16 -1.90
CA ASN A 9 23.53 19.21 -2.73
C ASN A 9 24.51 20.28 -2.25
N ASN A 10 23.98 21.45 -1.88
CA ASN A 10 24.79 22.50 -1.30
C ASN A 10 25.52 22.01 -0.05
N ILE A 11 24.84 21.37 0.91
CA ILE A 11 25.48 20.80 2.12
C ILE A 11 26.55 19.77 1.77
N ILE A 12 26.21 18.79 0.91
CA ILE A 12 27.12 17.70 0.53
C ILE A 12 28.38 18.24 -0.15
N SER A 13 28.28 19.33 -0.91
CA SER A 13 29.44 19.93 -1.61
C SER A 13 30.54 20.46 -0.68
N TYR A 14 30.22 20.74 0.60
CA TYR A 14 31.19 21.15 1.62
C TYR A 14 31.77 19.96 2.42
N GLN A 15 31.86 18.77 1.82
CA GLN A 15 32.41 17.55 2.43
C GLN A 15 31.70 17.15 3.74
N ALA A 16 30.36 17.26 3.76
CA ALA A 16 29.59 16.88 4.93
C ALA A 16 29.72 15.38 5.27
N ASN A 17 29.69 15.07 6.56
CA ASN A 17 29.74 13.70 7.05
C ASN A 17 28.39 13.00 6.87
N THR A 18 28.13 12.55 5.64
CA THR A 18 26.82 12.05 5.17
C THR A 18 26.19 10.97 6.05
N PRO A 19 26.93 9.98 6.61
CA PRO A 19 26.36 8.99 7.52
C PRO A 19 25.71 9.54 8.80
N PHE A 20 25.98 10.80 9.18
CA PHE A 20 25.37 11.46 10.34
C PHE A 20 24.22 12.40 9.96
N ILE A 21 23.80 12.42 8.69
CA ILE A 21 22.68 13.21 8.21
C ILE A 21 21.46 12.29 8.10
N TYR A 22 20.34 12.76 8.66
CA TYR A 22 19.04 12.12 8.56
C TYR A 22 18.05 13.09 7.90
N GLY A 23 17.19 12.57 7.05
CA GLY A 23 16.06 13.29 6.50
C GLY A 23 14.80 12.98 7.30
N CYS A 24 14.09 14.01 7.76
CA CYS A 24 12.71 13.85 8.20
C CYS A 24 11.80 14.82 7.43
N HIS A 25 10.64 14.36 7.00
CA HIS A 25 9.58 15.22 6.51
C HIS A 25 8.96 16.04 7.64
N ASN A 26 8.30 17.12 7.27
CA ASN A 26 7.42 17.84 8.19
C ASN A 26 6.07 17.09 8.32
N PHE A 27 5.37 17.38 9.40
CA PHE A 27 3.94 17.10 9.55
C PHE A 27 3.14 18.40 9.38
N TYR A 28 1.83 18.29 9.14
CA TYR A 28 0.98 19.44 8.81
C TYR A 28 -0.31 19.43 9.62
N PRO A 29 -0.41 20.27 10.67
CA PRO A 29 -1.58 20.33 11.56
C PRO A 29 -2.86 20.87 10.92
N GLN A 30 -2.73 21.64 9.85
CA GLN A 30 -3.85 22.28 9.16
C GLN A 30 -4.23 21.47 7.93
N ARG A 31 -5.47 20.99 7.89
CA ARG A 31 -5.99 20.27 6.71
C ARG A 31 -5.92 21.14 5.46
N GLY A 32 -5.58 20.53 4.32
CA GLY A 32 -5.38 21.20 3.04
C GLY A 32 -3.98 21.80 2.84
N THR A 33 -3.02 21.48 3.72
CA THR A 33 -1.66 22.03 3.68
C THR A 33 -0.56 20.98 3.72
N ALA A 34 -0.90 19.70 3.90
CA ALA A 34 0.05 18.62 3.84
C ALA A 34 0.49 18.36 2.39
N LEU A 35 1.52 17.52 2.22
CA LEU A 35 2.13 17.37 0.90
C LEU A 35 1.22 16.61 -0.07
N PRO A 36 1.10 17.07 -1.32
CA PRO A 36 0.61 16.21 -2.40
C PRO A 36 1.67 15.13 -2.71
N TYR A 37 1.19 13.98 -3.18
CA TYR A 37 2.03 12.78 -3.32
C TYR A 37 3.23 12.96 -4.25
N ASP A 38 3.05 13.56 -5.43
CA ASP A 38 4.14 13.74 -6.39
C ASP A 38 5.26 14.65 -5.83
N PHE A 39 4.89 15.72 -5.13
CA PHE A 39 5.86 16.60 -4.48
C PHE A 39 6.61 15.89 -3.35
N PHE A 40 5.92 15.05 -2.58
CA PHE A 40 6.53 14.19 -1.57
C PHE A 40 7.56 13.26 -2.22
N ILE A 41 7.21 12.57 -3.32
CA ILE A 41 8.12 11.68 -4.04
C ILE A 41 9.38 12.41 -4.51
N ASP A 42 9.22 13.60 -5.10
CA ASP A 42 10.35 14.40 -5.57
C ASP A 42 11.27 14.81 -4.41
N CYS A 43 10.70 15.25 -3.29
CA CYS A 43 11.46 15.56 -2.08
C CYS A 43 12.23 14.35 -1.54
N SER A 44 11.56 13.21 -1.39
CA SER A 44 12.13 12.00 -0.78
C SER A 44 13.25 11.39 -1.64
N LYS A 45 13.08 11.38 -2.97
CA LYS A 45 14.10 10.92 -3.92
C LYS A 45 15.42 11.67 -3.77
N ARG A 46 15.39 12.96 -3.46
CA ARG A 46 16.62 13.76 -3.27
C ARG A 46 17.48 13.24 -2.11
N PHE A 47 16.86 12.82 -1.01
CA PHE A 47 17.59 12.25 0.13
C PHE A 47 18.01 10.80 -0.15
N LYS A 48 17.12 10.00 -0.72
CA LYS A 48 17.42 8.61 -1.12
C LYS A 48 18.55 8.51 -2.14
N HIS A 49 18.69 9.48 -3.04
CA HIS A 49 19.79 9.55 -4.00
C HIS A 49 21.18 9.53 -3.33
N PHE A 50 21.30 10.14 -2.15
CA PHE A 50 22.54 10.14 -1.35
C PHE A 50 22.63 8.99 -0.35
N GLY A 51 21.69 8.05 -0.37
CA GLY A 51 21.63 6.96 0.62
C GLY A 51 21.35 7.44 2.04
N ILE A 52 20.78 8.64 2.20
CA ILE A 52 20.44 9.19 3.52
C ILE A 52 19.18 8.51 4.05
N HIS A 53 19.18 8.19 5.34
CA HIS A 53 18.05 7.60 6.05
C HIS A 53 16.91 8.61 6.18
N THR A 54 15.67 8.16 5.93
CA THR A 54 14.50 9.01 5.70
C THR A 54 13.35 8.66 6.63
N ALA A 55 12.63 9.68 7.10
CA ALA A 55 11.47 9.52 7.96
C ALA A 55 10.29 10.40 7.51
N ALA A 56 9.08 9.94 7.77
CA ALA A 56 7.85 10.72 7.57
C ALA A 56 6.81 10.41 8.66
N PHE A 57 5.80 11.28 8.75
CA PHE A 57 4.80 11.24 9.80
C PHE A 57 3.47 10.64 9.34
N VAL A 58 2.89 9.82 10.21
CA VAL A 58 1.47 9.39 10.18
C VAL A 58 0.74 10.02 11.34
N SER A 59 -0.59 10.11 11.25
CA SER A 59 -1.43 10.61 12.33
C SER A 59 -2.24 9.49 12.96
N SER A 60 -2.19 9.41 14.28
CA SER A 60 -3.21 8.73 15.08
C SER A 60 -4.56 9.45 14.95
N GLN A 61 -5.63 8.67 14.95
CA GLN A 61 -7.02 9.12 14.99
C GLN A 61 -7.54 9.30 16.42
N VAL A 62 -6.81 8.78 17.42
CA VAL A 62 -7.14 8.89 18.85
C VAL A 62 -6.34 9.98 19.57
N GLY A 63 -5.07 10.16 19.19
CA GLY A 63 -4.14 11.12 19.77
C GLY A 63 -4.63 12.56 19.61
N LYS A 64 -4.51 13.35 20.68
CA LYS A 64 -5.01 14.74 20.77
C LYS A 64 -3.94 15.75 21.19
N MET A 65 -2.70 15.31 21.34
CA MET A 65 -1.57 16.12 21.75
C MET A 65 -0.64 16.34 20.58
N GLY A 66 -0.57 17.57 20.15
CA GLY A 66 0.39 18.09 19.20
C GLY A 66 1.10 19.32 19.75
N PRO A 67 1.97 19.93 18.93
CA PRO A 67 2.75 21.09 19.35
C PRO A 67 1.93 22.38 19.46
N TRP A 68 0.74 22.45 18.85
CA TRP A 68 -0.05 23.68 18.70
C TRP A 68 -1.50 23.48 19.16
N ASN A 69 -2.22 24.60 19.30
CA ASN A 69 -3.65 24.62 19.66
C ASN A 69 -4.60 24.31 18.49
N VAL A 70 -4.08 24.20 17.27
CA VAL A 70 -4.80 23.76 16.07
C VAL A 70 -4.17 22.46 15.59
N GLU A 71 -4.97 21.39 15.57
CA GLU A 71 -4.51 20.04 15.28
C GLU A 71 -5.65 19.23 14.66
N ASP A 72 -5.83 19.34 13.34
CA ASP A 72 -6.80 18.51 12.62
C ASP A 72 -6.32 17.05 12.55
N SER A 73 -4.99 16.86 12.45
CA SER A 73 -4.17 15.63 12.55
C SER A 73 -2.73 16.00 12.14
N LEU A 74 -1.74 15.10 12.30
CA LEU A 74 -0.33 15.40 12.03
C LEU A 74 0.37 14.46 11.01
N PRO A 75 -0.19 14.19 9.81
CA PRO A 75 0.50 13.40 8.79
C PRO A 75 1.47 14.26 7.95
N THR A 76 2.35 13.59 7.19
CA THR A 76 3.16 14.23 6.14
C THR A 76 2.39 14.43 4.83
N LEU A 77 1.51 13.49 4.46
CA LEU A 77 0.75 13.49 3.21
C LEU A 77 -0.70 13.91 3.44
N GLU A 78 -1.27 14.70 2.53
CA GLU A 78 -2.64 15.22 2.68
C GLU A 78 -3.70 14.12 2.63
N GLN A 79 -3.52 13.13 1.76
CA GLN A 79 -4.46 12.02 1.64
C GLN A 79 -4.51 11.12 2.88
N ASP A 80 -3.51 11.21 3.77
CA ASP A 80 -3.36 10.34 4.93
C ASP A 80 -4.15 10.83 6.15
N HIS A 81 -4.64 12.08 6.17
CA HIS A 81 -5.36 12.68 7.31
C HIS A 81 -6.48 11.81 7.87
N ASN A 82 -7.24 11.12 7.01
CA ASN A 82 -8.42 10.36 7.39
C ASN A 82 -8.24 8.84 7.24
N LEU A 83 -7.05 8.38 6.88
CA LEU A 83 -6.80 6.95 6.71
C LEU A 83 -6.51 6.30 8.06
N PRO A 84 -6.84 5.00 8.24
CA PRO A 84 -6.32 4.23 9.35
C PRO A 84 -4.79 4.31 9.42
N ILE A 85 -4.25 4.36 10.63
CA ILE A 85 -2.83 4.65 10.88
C ILE A 85 -1.88 3.64 10.23
N ASP A 86 -2.29 2.37 10.18
CA ASP A 86 -1.60 1.28 9.51
C ASP A 86 -1.63 1.44 7.99
N VAL A 87 -2.75 1.89 7.40
CA VAL A 87 -2.86 2.22 5.97
C VAL A 87 -1.93 3.37 5.60
N GLN A 88 -1.83 4.41 6.43
CA GLN A 88 -0.87 5.49 6.23
C GLN A 88 0.59 4.97 6.25
N ALA A 89 0.91 4.08 7.20
CA ALA A 89 2.25 3.48 7.25
C ALA A 89 2.54 2.58 6.03
N MET A 90 1.58 1.76 5.61
CA MET A 90 1.67 0.95 4.39
C MET A 90 1.93 1.83 3.16
N HIS A 91 1.25 2.96 3.05
CA HIS A 91 1.45 3.93 1.98
C HIS A 91 2.88 4.49 1.95
N LEU A 92 3.40 4.93 3.09
CA LEU A 92 4.76 5.45 3.20
C LEU A 92 5.81 4.39 2.86
N PHE A 93 5.69 3.16 3.40
CA PHE A 93 6.63 2.07 3.09
C PHE A 93 6.54 1.61 1.63
N ALA A 94 5.33 1.54 1.06
CA ALA A 94 5.12 1.13 -0.33
C ALA A 94 5.78 2.07 -1.34
N SER A 95 6.00 3.35 -0.97
CA SER A 95 6.76 4.29 -1.81
C SER A 95 8.21 3.83 -2.06
N GLY A 96 8.79 3.01 -1.17
CA GLY A 96 10.20 2.64 -1.19
C GLY A 96 11.16 3.78 -0.84
N LEU A 97 10.63 4.92 -0.37
CA LEU A 97 11.40 6.14 -0.14
C LEU A 97 11.45 6.58 1.32
N ILE A 98 10.81 5.86 2.24
CA ILE A 98 10.77 6.17 3.68
C ILE A 98 11.25 4.94 4.47
N ASP A 99 12.16 5.16 5.41
CA ASP A 99 12.73 4.12 6.29
C ASP A 99 12.01 4.05 7.63
N ASP A 100 11.70 5.22 8.21
CA ASP A 100 11.03 5.34 9.51
C ASP A 100 9.66 6.02 9.36
N VAL A 101 8.66 5.43 10.02
CA VAL A 101 7.32 6.01 10.18
C VAL A 101 7.15 6.44 11.63
N ILE A 102 6.77 7.70 11.84
CA ILE A 102 6.64 8.33 13.16
C ILE A 102 5.20 8.79 13.35
N ILE A 103 4.61 8.56 14.52
CA ILE A 103 3.30 9.12 14.85
C ILE A 103 3.48 10.58 15.22
N GLY A 104 2.83 11.50 14.50
CA GLY A 104 2.99 12.94 14.70
C GLY A 104 2.32 13.47 15.97
N ASN A 105 1.16 12.90 16.33
CA ASN A 105 0.36 13.26 17.50
C ASN A 105 0.40 12.19 18.59
N ALA A 106 0.05 12.57 19.82
CA ALA A 106 0.08 11.68 20.99
C ALA A 106 -1.22 11.74 21.83
N TYR A 107 -1.56 10.71 22.59
CA TYR A 107 -1.04 9.34 22.50
C TYR A 107 -1.91 8.54 21.54
N ALA A 108 -1.28 7.74 20.68
CA ALA A 108 -2.01 6.71 19.93
C ALA A 108 -2.59 5.68 20.90
N SER A 109 -3.71 5.06 20.51
CA SER A 109 -4.29 3.98 21.34
C SER A 109 -3.47 2.69 21.24
N GLU A 110 -3.67 1.76 22.17
CA GLU A 110 -3.04 0.43 22.11
C GLU A 110 -3.43 -0.34 20.84
N GLU A 111 -4.66 -0.16 20.37
CA GLU A 111 -5.15 -0.74 19.11
C GLU A 111 -4.39 -0.16 17.90
N GLU A 112 -4.17 1.15 17.85
CA GLU A 112 -3.40 1.81 16.79
C GLU A 112 -1.92 1.41 16.82
N LEU A 113 -1.32 1.35 18.01
CA LEU A 113 0.06 0.91 18.18
C LEU A 113 0.26 -0.54 17.74
N ARG A 114 -0.71 -1.42 18.09
CA ARG A 114 -0.71 -2.81 17.63
C ARG A 114 -0.83 -2.90 16.12
N ALA A 115 -1.80 -2.20 15.53
CA ALA A 115 -2.01 -2.19 14.08
C ALA A 115 -0.72 -1.75 13.34
N LEU A 116 -0.07 -0.66 13.79
CA LEU A 116 1.21 -0.22 13.24
C LEU A 116 2.33 -1.27 13.40
N SER A 117 2.38 -1.97 14.53
CA SER A 117 3.42 -2.98 14.80
C SER A 117 3.31 -4.20 13.88
N GLU A 118 2.11 -4.49 13.37
CA GLU A 118 1.81 -5.61 12.49
C GLU A 118 2.07 -5.28 11.00
N VAL A 119 2.26 -4.00 10.66
CA VAL A 119 2.61 -3.57 9.30
C VAL A 119 3.96 -4.15 8.88
N ASN A 120 3.96 -4.93 7.80
CA ASN A 120 5.18 -5.40 7.18
C ASN A 120 5.83 -4.28 6.37
N ARG A 121 6.94 -3.75 6.89
CA ARG A 121 7.69 -2.63 6.29
C ARG A 121 8.32 -2.95 4.93
N TYR A 122 8.49 -4.23 4.60
CA TYR A 122 9.27 -4.67 3.44
C TYR A 122 8.42 -5.29 2.33
N GLN A 123 7.11 -5.45 2.56
CA GLN A 123 6.19 -6.04 1.60
C GLN A 123 4.77 -5.55 1.85
N LEU A 124 4.10 -5.10 0.79
CA LEU A 124 2.70 -4.70 0.86
C LEU A 124 1.79 -5.90 1.22
N MET A 125 0.99 -5.72 2.26
CA MET A 125 -0.03 -6.65 2.71
C MET A 125 -1.39 -5.94 2.63
N LEU A 126 -2.31 -6.44 1.82
CA LEU A 126 -3.61 -5.80 1.61
C LEU A 126 -4.70 -6.57 2.37
N HIS A 127 -5.61 -5.84 3.00
CA HIS A 127 -6.77 -6.42 3.66
C HIS A 127 -7.85 -6.76 2.64
N VAL A 128 -8.44 -7.94 2.79
CA VAL A 128 -9.48 -8.46 1.91
C VAL A 128 -10.70 -8.86 2.71
N ASP A 129 -11.84 -8.31 2.30
CA ASP A 129 -13.16 -8.76 2.73
C ASP A 129 -13.56 -9.96 1.85
N TYR A 130 -13.24 -11.16 2.32
CA TYR A 130 -13.51 -12.40 1.59
C TYR A 130 -14.99 -12.78 1.60
N VAL A 131 -15.43 -13.49 0.54
CA VAL A 131 -16.73 -14.18 0.56
C VAL A 131 -16.71 -15.34 1.56
N LYS A 132 -17.90 -15.82 1.98
CA LYS A 132 -18.04 -16.77 3.12
C LYS A 132 -17.29 -18.11 2.96
N GLN A 133 -16.91 -18.50 1.75
CA GLN A 133 -16.19 -19.75 1.48
C GLN A 133 -14.90 -19.42 0.74
N ILE A 134 -13.78 -19.58 1.44
CA ILE A 134 -12.45 -19.41 0.86
C ILE A 134 -11.72 -20.74 0.76
N SER A 135 -10.94 -20.90 -0.29
CA SER A 135 -10.06 -22.06 -0.51
C SER A 135 -8.62 -21.72 -0.15
N ASP A 136 -7.78 -22.75 0.06
CA ASP A 136 -6.34 -22.56 0.31
C ASP A 136 -5.59 -21.89 -0.86
N ILE A 137 -6.24 -21.73 -2.02
CA ILE A 137 -5.72 -21.06 -3.23
C ILE A 137 -5.40 -19.57 -2.97
N GLU A 138 -5.96 -19.01 -1.89
CA GLU A 138 -6.06 -17.58 -1.62
C GLU A 138 -4.97 -17.02 -0.69
N LYS A 139 -4.21 -17.91 -0.04
CA LYS A 139 -3.18 -17.56 0.94
C LYS A 139 -1.71 -17.59 0.46
N PRO A 140 -1.34 -17.89 -0.81
CA PRO A 140 0.06 -18.01 -1.16
C PRO A 140 0.78 -16.66 -1.19
N GLN A 141 2.11 -16.70 -1.29
CA GLN A 141 2.88 -15.51 -1.68
C GLN A 141 2.53 -15.14 -3.13
N HIS A 142 1.95 -13.96 -3.35
CA HIS A 142 1.65 -13.47 -4.69
C HIS A 142 2.79 -12.60 -5.23
N PHE A 143 2.91 -12.55 -6.55
CA PHE A 143 3.65 -11.51 -7.24
C PHE A 143 2.91 -11.12 -8.52
N ARG A 144 2.99 -9.86 -8.92
CA ARG A 144 2.45 -9.41 -10.20
C ARG A 144 3.35 -9.88 -11.33
N ARG A 145 2.82 -10.66 -12.26
CA ARG A 145 3.57 -11.08 -13.46
C ARG A 145 4.04 -9.86 -14.27
N GLY A 146 5.24 -9.94 -14.85
CA GLY A 146 5.93 -8.79 -15.44
C GLY A 146 5.28 -8.19 -16.70
N ASP A 147 4.71 -9.02 -17.56
CA ASP A 147 3.93 -8.64 -18.74
C ASP A 147 2.53 -8.19 -18.31
N MET A 148 2.45 -6.92 -17.89
CA MET A 148 1.22 -6.35 -17.36
C MET A 148 0.22 -5.90 -18.43
N ASN A 149 -1.05 -5.89 -18.03
CA ASN A 149 -2.09 -5.11 -18.69
C ASN A 149 -2.65 -4.08 -17.70
N GLU A 150 -3.52 -3.20 -18.19
CA GLU A 150 -4.16 -2.15 -17.40
C GLU A 150 -5.44 -2.59 -16.68
N ILE A 151 -5.92 -3.81 -16.91
CA ILE A 151 -7.22 -4.29 -16.42
C ILE A 151 -7.07 -5.04 -15.10
N VAL A 152 -5.99 -5.81 -14.92
CA VAL A 152 -5.78 -6.68 -13.76
C VAL A 152 -4.31 -6.79 -13.33
N ILE A 153 -4.10 -6.97 -12.03
CA ILE A 153 -2.89 -7.56 -11.46
C ILE A 153 -3.04 -9.08 -11.57
N ARG A 154 -2.04 -9.78 -12.12
CA ARG A 154 -2.08 -11.23 -12.31
C ARG A 154 -1.02 -11.92 -11.46
N SER A 155 -1.45 -12.85 -10.60
CA SER A 155 -0.56 -13.80 -9.91
C SER A 155 -0.75 -15.18 -10.51
N THR A 156 0.31 -15.68 -11.17
CA THR A 156 0.20 -16.85 -12.05
C THR A 156 0.66 -18.17 -11.45
N MET A 157 1.30 -18.16 -10.28
CA MET A 157 1.69 -19.40 -9.59
C MET A 157 0.50 -20.20 -9.06
N PRO A 158 -0.58 -19.59 -8.54
CA PRO A 158 -1.74 -20.34 -8.06
C PRO A 158 -2.32 -21.31 -9.09
N ARG A 159 -2.45 -20.95 -10.37
CA ARG A 159 -2.93 -21.88 -11.42
C ARG A 159 -2.02 -23.08 -11.67
N VAL A 160 -0.73 -23.00 -11.30
CA VAL A 160 0.21 -24.13 -11.43
C VAL A 160 0.08 -25.05 -10.21
N THR A 161 0.11 -24.46 -9.02
CA THR A 161 0.02 -25.18 -7.74
C THR A 161 -1.32 -25.88 -7.57
N TYR A 162 -2.40 -25.21 -7.96
CA TYR A 162 -3.77 -25.64 -7.70
C TYR A 162 -4.51 -26.11 -8.95
N LYS A 163 -3.80 -26.43 -10.04
CA LYS A 163 -4.41 -26.82 -11.33
C LYS A 163 -5.46 -27.95 -11.20
N ASP A 164 -5.22 -28.89 -10.28
CA ASP A 164 -6.04 -30.09 -10.08
C ASP A 164 -7.19 -29.87 -9.07
N ILE A 165 -7.23 -28.73 -8.37
CA ILE A 165 -8.29 -28.41 -7.41
C ILE A 165 -9.53 -27.89 -8.15
N PRO A 166 -10.72 -28.51 -8.01
CA PRO A 166 -11.95 -27.99 -8.59
C PRO A 166 -12.29 -26.58 -8.11
N ASN A 167 -12.78 -25.75 -9.01
CA ASN A 167 -13.28 -24.40 -8.70
C ASN A 167 -14.50 -24.12 -9.60
N PRO A 168 -15.68 -24.67 -9.27
CA PRO A 168 -16.87 -24.52 -10.11
C PRO A 168 -17.29 -23.05 -10.22
N PRO A 169 -17.96 -22.62 -11.30
CA PRO A 169 -18.42 -21.24 -11.46
C PRO A 169 -19.36 -20.77 -10.33
N HIS A 170 -19.09 -19.60 -9.76
CA HIS A 170 -19.95 -18.88 -8.81
C HIS A 170 -19.54 -17.39 -8.78
N ASP A 171 -20.44 -16.50 -8.37
CA ASP A 171 -20.15 -15.05 -8.23
C ASP A 171 -19.42 -14.45 -9.46
N ASN A 172 -19.83 -14.88 -10.65
CA ASN A 172 -19.11 -14.70 -11.93
C ASN A 172 -19.94 -13.96 -13.00
N GLU A 173 -21.19 -13.61 -12.72
CA GLU A 173 -22.09 -12.93 -13.68
C GLU A 173 -22.08 -11.41 -13.55
N GLU A 174 -21.59 -10.89 -12.42
CA GLU A 174 -21.53 -9.45 -12.14
C GLU A 174 -20.39 -8.76 -12.89
N GLU A 175 -20.48 -7.43 -12.98
CA GLU A 175 -19.34 -6.63 -13.42
C GLU A 175 -18.38 -6.45 -12.26
N PHE A 176 -17.16 -6.96 -12.43
CA PHE A 176 -16.13 -6.82 -11.42
C PHE A 176 -15.65 -5.37 -11.35
N GLN A 177 -15.43 -4.89 -10.14
CA GLN A 177 -15.01 -3.53 -9.85
C GLN A 177 -13.56 -3.49 -9.40
N ARG A 178 -12.93 -2.31 -9.42
CA ARG A 178 -11.54 -2.15 -8.95
C ARG A 178 -11.43 -2.63 -7.49
N GLY A 179 -10.42 -3.46 -7.23
CA GLY A 179 -10.21 -4.10 -5.93
C GLY A 179 -10.89 -5.45 -5.77
N ASP A 180 -11.75 -5.87 -6.70
CA ASP A 180 -12.27 -7.23 -6.67
C ASP A 180 -11.14 -8.24 -6.84
N VAL A 181 -11.18 -9.28 -6.02
CA VAL A 181 -10.24 -10.39 -6.04
C VAL A 181 -10.90 -11.56 -6.77
N LEU A 182 -10.26 -12.03 -7.84
CA LEU A 182 -10.83 -13.02 -8.76
C LEU A 182 -9.94 -14.27 -8.85
N ILE A 183 -10.58 -15.42 -9.07
CA ILE A 183 -9.91 -16.66 -9.41
C ILE A 183 -10.56 -17.28 -10.66
N GLY A 184 -9.74 -17.73 -11.62
CA GLY A 184 -10.25 -18.49 -12.78
C GLY A 184 -10.97 -19.77 -12.35
N ASN A 185 -12.19 -19.99 -12.82
CA ASN A 185 -12.99 -21.17 -12.50
C ASN A 185 -12.73 -22.34 -13.47
N ASP A 186 -13.44 -23.45 -13.28
CA ASP A 186 -13.27 -24.69 -14.04
C ASP A 186 -13.51 -24.51 -15.55
N ASN A 187 -14.24 -23.46 -15.96
CA ASN A 187 -14.49 -23.15 -17.37
C ASN A 187 -13.33 -22.36 -18.03
N PHE A 188 -12.25 -22.04 -17.30
CA PHE A 188 -11.13 -21.23 -17.81
C PHE A 188 -9.91 -22.03 -18.27
N GLY A 189 -10.04 -23.35 -18.47
CA GLY A 189 -8.98 -24.19 -19.07
C GLY A 189 -7.62 -23.99 -18.39
N ILE A 190 -6.59 -23.59 -19.16
CA ILE A 190 -5.23 -23.38 -18.63
C ILE A 190 -5.08 -22.22 -17.62
N TYR A 191 -6.11 -21.38 -17.49
CA TYR A 191 -6.18 -20.26 -16.55
C TYR A 191 -7.03 -20.57 -15.32
N LYS A 192 -7.56 -21.79 -15.22
CA LYS A 192 -8.18 -22.29 -14.00
C LYS A 192 -7.25 -22.04 -12.81
N ASN A 193 -7.81 -21.50 -11.74
CA ASN A 193 -7.15 -21.11 -10.51
C ASN A 193 -6.07 -20.01 -10.66
N GLU A 194 -6.07 -19.25 -11.76
CA GLU A 194 -5.24 -18.05 -11.86
C GLU A 194 -5.85 -16.94 -10.98
N PHE A 195 -5.04 -16.38 -10.09
CA PHE A 195 -5.45 -15.32 -9.19
C PHE A 195 -5.26 -13.94 -9.85
N GLN A 196 -6.25 -13.06 -9.69
CA GLN A 196 -6.21 -11.70 -10.20
C GLN A 196 -6.81 -10.68 -9.23
N ILE A 197 -6.33 -9.44 -9.28
CA ILE A 197 -6.98 -8.28 -8.65
C ILE A 197 -7.37 -7.30 -9.75
N VAL A 198 -8.60 -6.82 -9.72
CA VAL A 198 -9.15 -5.92 -10.74
C VAL A 198 -8.62 -4.49 -10.55
N LEU A 199 -8.16 -3.89 -11.65
CA LEU A 199 -7.73 -2.48 -11.73
C LEU A 199 -8.74 -1.61 -12.47
N LYS A 200 -9.42 -2.17 -13.50
CA LYS A 200 -10.49 -1.52 -14.26
C LYS A 200 -11.73 -2.42 -14.36
N PRO A 201 -12.96 -1.86 -14.29
CA PRO A 201 -14.18 -2.65 -14.37
C PRO A 201 -14.28 -3.49 -15.65
N HIS A 202 -14.74 -4.73 -15.54
CA HIS A 202 -14.99 -5.63 -16.68
C HIS A 202 -15.86 -6.83 -16.28
N LYS A 203 -16.35 -7.57 -17.29
CA LYS A 203 -17.05 -8.85 -17.11
C LYS A 203 -16.25 -10.01 -17.67
N GLU A 204 -16.21 -11.12 -16.95
CA GLU A 204 -15.59 -12.36 -17.40
C GLU A 204 -16.20 -13.57 -16.67
N PRO A 205 -17.17 -14.29 -17.26
CA PRO A 205 -17.91 -15.36 -16.59
C PRO A 205 -17.08 -16.60 -16.26
N ARG A 206 -15.84 -16.69 -16.76
CA ARG A 206 -14.92 -17.78 -16.41
C ARG A 206 -14.11 -17.49 -15.14
N LYS A 207 -14.37 -16.38 -14.44
CA LYS A 207 -13.72 -16.04 -13.16
C LYS A 207 -14.77 -15.93 -12.06
N ASN A 208 -14.44 -16.42 -10.88
CA ASN A 208 -15.25 -16.24 -9.69
C ASN A 208 -14.68 -15.08 -8.88
N LYS A 209 -15.54 -14.22 -8.34
CA LYS A 209 -15.15 -13.26 -7.31
C LYS A 209 -15.08 -13.94 -5.95
N ILE A 210 -13.99 -13.71 -5.23
CA ILE A 210 -13.71 -14.33 -3.92
C ILE A 210 -13.56 -13.29 -2.79
N GLY A 211 -13.52 -12.01 -3.11
CA GLY A 211 -13.41 -10.96 -2.12
C GLY A 211 -13.20 -9.59 -2.74
N SER A 212 -13.06 -8.59 -1.89
CA SER A 212 -12.73 -7.22 -2.29
C SER A 212 -11.64 -6.66 -1.39
N ILE A 213 -10.65 -5.96 -1.97
CA ILE A 213 -9.68 -5.18 -1.19
C ILE A 213 -10.44 -4.11 -0.40
N ALA A 214 -10.01 -3.87 0.84
CA ALA A 214 -10.57 -2.83 1.68
C ALA A 214 -10.59 -1.46 0.97
N LYS A 215 -11.67 -0.70 1.12
CA LYS A 215 -11.94 0.52 0.32
C LYS A 215 -10.86 1.60 0.50
N ASP A 216 -10.38 1.74 1.72
CA ASP A 216 -9.30 2.63 2.14
C ASP A 216 -7.93 2.21 1.59
N GLU A 217 -7.77 1.01 1.04
CA GLU A 217 -6.52 0.50 0.50
C GLU A 217 -6.49 0.42 -1.03
N LEU A 218 -7.58 0.76 -1.72
CA LEU A 218 -7.67 0.63 -3.19
C LEU A 218 -6.61 1.42 -3.96
N PHE A 219 -6.11 2.52 -3.38
CA PHE A 219 -5.04 3.32 -3.96
C PHE A 219 -3.68 2.60 -3.85
N LEU A 220 -3.48 1.73 -2.86
CA LEU A 220 -2.26 0.95 -2.68
C LEU A 220 -2.02 -0.05 -3.82
N LEU A 221 -3.06 -0.40 -4.58
CA LEU A 221 -2.94 -1.23 -5.79
C LEU A 221 -2.01 -0.60 -6.83
N ASP A 222 -1.86 0.72 -6.85
CA ASP A 222 -0.98 1.40 -7.79
C ASP A 222 0.51 1.14 -7.47
N PHE A 223 0.83 0.66 -6.27
CA PHE A 223 2.18 0.29 -5.84
C PHE A 223 2.56 -1.14 -6.23
N ILE A 224 1.59 -1.97 -6.64
CA ILE A 224 1.86 -3.33 -7.13
C ILE A 224 2.32 -3.24 -8.60
N LYS A 225 3.57 -2.86 -8.81
CA LYS A 225 4.22 -2.80 -10.13
C LYS A 225 4.58 -4.20 -10.65
N PRO A 226 5.00 -4.34 -11.93
CA PRO A 226 5.55 -5.59 -12.44
C PRO A 226 6.60 -6.20 -11.50
N TRP A 227 6.46 -7.49 -11.20
CA TRP A 227 7.30 -8.27 -10.28
C TRP A 227 7.19 -7.93 -8.79
N THR A 228 6.37 -6.94 -8.41
CA THR A 228 6.10 -6.66 -7.00
C THR A 228 5.48 -7.87 -6.32
N LYS A 229 6.07 -8.29 -5.21
CA LYS A 229 5.52 -9.29 -4.30
C LYS A 229 4.56 -8.63 -3.33
N PHE A 230 3.43 -9.27 -3.07
CA PHE A 230 2.43 -8.79 -2.13
C PHE A 230 1.74 -9.99 -1.47
N LYS A 231 1.08 -9.74 -0.35
CA LYS A 231 0.22 -10.71 0.33
C LYS A 231 -1.16 -10.12 0.58
N LEU A 232 -2.10 -11.01 0.85
CA LEU A 232 -3.42 -10.67 1.32
C LEU A 232 -3.59 -11.14 2.76
N THR A 233 -4.30 -10.35 3.56
CA THR A 233 -4.74 -10.71 4.91
C THR A 233 -6.26 -10.62 4.97
N GLY A 234 -6.88 -11.56 5.70
CA GLY A 234 -8.30 -11.42 6.03
C GLY A 234 -8.47 -10.26 7.00
N LYS A 235 -9.56 -9.51 6.83
CA LYS A 235 -9.99 -8.51 7.81
C LYS A 235 -10.70 -9.16 8.99
#